data_AF-A0A917JM47-F1
#
_entry.id   AF-A0A917JM47-F1
#
_cell.length_a   1.000
_cell.length_b   1.000
_cell.length_c   1.000
_cell.angle_alpha   90.00
_cell.angle_beta   90.00
_cell.angle_gamma   90.00
#
_symmetry.space_group_name_H-M   'P 1'
#
loop_
_entity.id
_entity.type
_entity.pdbx_description
1 polymer ?
#
loop_
_entity_poly.entity_id
_entity_poly.type
_entity_poly.pdbx_seq_one_letter_code
_entity_poly.pdbx_strand_id
1 'polypeptide(L)'
;MHYVGKIYRPWMEAQSVLIQTTLGCSNNQCTFCTMFDDKRFQVRDIEDIFLDIEEARRSYSHVESIFLIDGNVMAIRTEMLIKILDKIKHTFPEIKNIALYAGFNDFRRKSVAELKEIKSAGLDIAYSGLESGDPIVLERIQKRMTREHAIEGMAMAREAGIRVLASFIFGLGGKERSEAHAIHTTSLLNIMQPDAIAPMALAIQPGSILEQEVQRGEFILPTPLQILEEEKYLLENLQDFDCYYWGDHGNNISPMRGVFPQQRASFLDEINSQIAHNPITKQNVIQTFAW
;
A
#
# COMPACT_ATOMS: atom_id res chain seq x y z
N MET A 1 -24.82 2.95 -4.28
CA MET A 1 -23.85 2.69 -3.21
C MET A 1 -23.59 4.03 -2.56
N HIS A 2 -23.53 4.09 -1.23
CA HIS A 2 -23.39 5.34 -0.49
C HIS A 2 -21.93 5.56 -0.08
N TYR A 3 -21.22 6.37 -0.86
CA TYR A 3 -19.86 6.77 -0.54
C TYR A 3 -19.83 8.09 0.23
N VAL A 4 -18.95 8.15 1.23
CA VAL A 4 -18.67 9.35 2.03
C VAL A 4 -17.24 9.81 1.77
N GLY A 5 -17.09 11.10 1.46
CA GLY A 5 -15.80 11.75 1.25
C GLY A 5 -15.06 11.27 -0.01
N LYS A 6 -13.76 11.56 -0.06
CA LYS A 6 -12.87 11.14 -1.15
C LYS A 6 -12.65 9.62 -1.10
N ILE A 7 -12.72 8.97 -2.26
CA ILE A 7 -12.49 7.53 -2.40
C ILE A 7 -11.16 7.26 -3.10
N TYR A 8 -10.34 6.40 -2.49
CA TYR A 8 -9.05 6.00 -3.01
C TYR A 8 -9.07 4.51 -3.37
N ARG A 9 -8.50 4.21 -4.53
CA ARG A 9 -8.44 2.87 -5.10
C ARG A 9 -7.03 2.62 -5.64
N PRO A 10 -6.35 1.52 -5.28
CA PRO A 10 -5.10 1.14 -5.92
C PRO A 10 -5.33 0.86 -7.40
N TRP A 11 -4.41 1.24 -8.28
CA TRP A 11 -4.58 1.06 -9.73
C TRP A 11 -4.72 -0.41 -10.14
N MET A 12 -4.20 -1.34 -9.33
CA MET A 12 -4.37 -2.79 -9.45
C MET A 12 -5.82 -3.24 -9.32
N GLU A 13 -6.63 -2.50 -8.56
CA GLU A 13 -8.03 -2.79 -8.28
C GLU A 13 -8.96 -2.02 -9.25
N ALA A 14 -8.47 -1.54 -10.40
CA ALA A 14 -9.22 -0.71 -11.35
C ALA A 14 -10.54 -1.36 -11.84
N GLN A 15 -10.61 -2.69 -11.83
CA GLN A 15 -11.78 -3.46 -12.24
C GLN A 15 -12.66 -3.95 -11.07
N SER A 16 -12.23 -3.71 -9.82
CA SER A 16 -12.95 -4.17 -8.64
C SER A 16 -14.12 -3.26 -8.30
N VAL A 17 -15.22 -3.87 -7.86
CA VAL A 17 -16.33 -3.15 -7.24
C VAL A 17 -15.88 -2.67 -5.85
N LEU A 18 -16.12 -1.40 -5.54
CA LEU A 18 -15.67 -0.81 -4.28
C LEU A 18 -16.80 -0.83 -3.26
N ILE A 19 -16.57 -1.42 -2.10
CA ILE A 19 -17.51 -1.36 -0.97
C ILE A 19 -16.83 -0.64 0.18
N GLN A 20 -17.34 0.54 0.54
CA GLN A 20 -16.81 1.31 1.66
C GLN A 20 -17.28 0.69 2.96
N THR A 21 -16.37 0.15 3.77
CA THR A 21 -16.70 -0.54 5.02
C THR A 21 -16.24 0.25 6.25
N THR A 22 -15.23 1.09 6.05
CA THR A 22 -14.76 2.07 7.04
C THR A 22 -14.77 3.45 6.42
N LEU A 23 -14.61 4.47 7.24
CA LEU A 23 -14.36 5.84 6.83
C LEU A 23 -13.02 6.25 7.43
N GLY A 24 -12.18 6.96 6.67
CA GLY A 24 -10.89 7.47 7.10
C GLY A 24 -9.84 6.40 7.40
N CYS A 25 -8.70 6.83 7.95
CA CYS A 25 -7.60 5.95 8.38
C CYS A 25 -7.50 5.90 9.91
N SER A 26 -7.24 4.73 10.51
CA SER A 26 -7.09 4.61 11.97
C SER A 26 -5.80 5.23 12.54
N ASN A 27 -4.79 5.50 11.70
CA ASN A 27 -3.62 6.29 12.09
C ASN A 27 -3.85 7.79 11.87
N ASN A 28 -4.21 8.16 10.64
CA ASN A 28 -4.45 9.53 10.12
C ASN A 28 -3.50 10.63 10.64
N GLN A 29 -2.25 10.27 10.91
CA GLN A 29 -1.22 11.16 11.46
C GLN A 29 0.05 11.18 10.61
N CYS A 30 0.09 10.43 9.51
CA CYS A 30 1.26 10.37 8.66
C CYS A 30 1.56 11.77 8.09
N THR A 31 2.77 12.28 8.29
CA THR A 31 3.10 13.68 7.95
C THR A 31 3.01 13.99 6.44
N PHE A 32 3.15 12.96 5.60
CA PHE A 32 3.14 13.07 4.14
C PHE A 32 1.75 12.89 3.50
N CYS A 33 0.76 12.38 4.24
CA CYS A 33 -0.48 11.87 3.67
C CYS A 33 -1.69 12.76 4.03
N THR A 34 -2.49 13.11 3.02
CA THR A 34 -3.75 13.86 3.17
C THR A 34 -4.96 13.08 2.63
N MET A 35 -4.79 11.79 2.30
CA MET A 35 -5.85 11.00 1.67
C MET A 35 -7.14 10.97 2.47
N PHE A 36 -7.07 11.01 3.80
CA PHE A 36 -8.23 10.81 4.67
C PHE A 36 -8.46 11.98 5.62
N ASP A 37 -8.04 13.18 5.24
CA ASP A 37 -8.18 14.40 6.05
C ASP A 37 -9.64 14.88 6.18
N ASP A 38 -10.48 14.55 5.20
CA ASP A 38 -11.89 14.87 5.13
C ASP A 38 -12.77 13.93 5.99
N LYS A 39 -12.20 12.88 6.57
CA LYS A 39 -12.91 11.84 7.31
C LYS A 39 -12.24 11.50 8.63
N ARG A 40 -13.08 11.18 9.63
CA ARG A 40 -12.60 10.55 10.87
C ARG A 40 -12.75 9.05 10.77
N PHE A 41 -11.83 8.33 11.41
CA PHE A 41 -11.89 6.89 11.45
C PHE A 41 -13.19 6.40 12.10
N GLN A 42 -13.99 5.63 11.37
CA GLN A 42 -15.13 4.90 11.92
C GLN A 42 -15.43 3.68 11.07
N VAL A 43 -15.96 2.65 11.70
CA VAL A 43 -16.55 1.50 11.00
C VAL A 43 -17.98 1.89 10.63
N ARG A 44 -18.36 1.69 9.36
CA ARG A 44 -19.74 1.97 8.93
C ARG A 44 -20.70 0.97 9.56
N ASP A 45 -21.95 1.38 9.70
CA ASP A 45 -23.03 0.51 10.12
C ASP A 45 -23.17 -0.70 9.18
N ILE A 46 -23.38 -1.90 9.74
CA ILE A 46 -23.32 -3.12 8.93
C ILE A 46 -24.52 -3.23 8.00
N GLU A 47 -25.69 -2.72 8.41
CA GLU A 47 -26.88 -2.69 7.60
C GLU A 47 -26.67 -1.80 6.36
N ASP A 48 -26.01 -0.65 6.50
CA ASP A 48 -25.64 0.21 5.37
C ASP A 48 -24.67 -0.47 4.41
N ILE A 49 -23.67 -1.19 4.94
CA ILE A 49 -22.71 -1.97 4.13
C ILE A 49 -23.46 -3.06 3.34
N PHE A 50 -24.42 -3.74 3.97
CA PHE A 50 -25.22 -4.77 3.32
C PHE A 50 -26.11 -4.21 2.21
N LEU A 51 -26.69 -3.03 2.42
CA LEU A 51 -27.45 -2.33 1.38
C LEU A 51 -26.56 -1.99 0.18
N ASP A 52 -25.33 -1.53 0.40
CA ASP A 52 -24.39 -1.25 -0.69
C ASP A 52 -24.00 -2.53 -1.48
N ILE A 53 -23.81 -3.66 -0.78
CA ILE A 53 -23.55 -4.97 -1.42
C ILE A 53 -24.73 -5.40 -2.30
N GLU A 54 -25.96 -5.26 -1.81
CA GLU A 54 -27.18 -5.57 -2.58
C GLU A 54 -27.38 -4.64 -3.78
N GLU A 55 -27.09 -3.35 -3.60
CA GLU A 55 -27.17 -2.40 -4.70
C GLU A 55 -26.13 -2.69 -5.78
N ALA A 56 -24.91 -3.08 -5.39
CA ALA A 56 -23.88 -3.53 -6.32
C ALA A 56 -24.39 -4.74 -7.13
N ARG A 57 -25.04 -5.73 -6.51
CA ARG A 57 -25.59 -6.89 -7.22
C ARG A 57 -26.66 -6.54 -8.25
N ARG A 58 -27.45 -5.49 -7.99
CA ARG A 58 -28.44 -4.96 -8.95
C ARG A 58 -27.80 -4.21 -10.10
N SER A 59 -26.65 -3.58 -9.84
CA SER A 59 -25.93 -2.73 -10.80
C SER A 59 -24.99 -3.52 -11.71
N TYR A 60 -24.41 -4.61 -11.19
CA TYR A 60 -23.43 -5.44 -11.88
C TYR A 60 -23.95 -6.86 -12.05
N SER A 61 -24.04 -7.32 -13.30
CA SER A 61 -24.49 -8.68 -13.63
C SER A 61 -23.47 -9.77 -13.26
N HIS A 62 -22.19 -9.42 -13.18
CA HIS A 62 -21.09 -10.32 -12.85
C HIS A 62 -19.98 -9.54 -12.13
N VAL A 63 -19.51 -10.05 -10.99
CA VAL A 63 -18.46 -9.41 -10.19
C VAL A 63 -17.39 -10.43 -9.80
N GLU A 64 -16.20 -10.33 -10.38
CA GLU A 64 -15.09 -11.24 -10.06
C GLU A 64 -14.20 -10.73 -8.91
N SER A 65 -14.20 -9.42 -8.66
CA SER A 65 -13.37 -8.80 -7.63
C SER A 65 -14.08 -7.68 -6.88
N ILE A 66 -13.93 -7.67 -5.56
CA ILE A 66 -14.40 -6.62 -4.67
C ILE A 66 -13.24 -6.11 -3.84
N PHE A 67 -13.14 -4.78 -3.74
CA PHE A 67 -12.17 -4.12 -2.89
C PHE A 67 -12.90 -3.39 -1.76
N LEU A 68 -12.65 -3.80 -0.52
CA LEU A 68 -13.16 -3.14 0.67
C LEU A 68 -12.28 -1.92 0.95
N ILE A 69 -12.88 -0.73 0.85
CA ILE A 69 -12.14 0.52 0.79
C ILE A 69 -12.21 1.34 2.07
N ASP A 70 -11.44 2.42 1.99
CA ASP A 70 -11.04 3.41 3.00
C ASP A 70 -9.80 3.01 3.80
N GLY A 71 -9.31 3.90 4.65
CA GLY A 71 -7.90 3.90 5.08
C GLY A 71 -7.45 2.74 5.96
N ASN A 72 -8.34 1.94 6.57
CA ASN A 72 -7.95 0.73 7.32
C ASN A 72 -9.15 -0.21 7.62
N VAL A 73 -9.41 -1.18 6.75
CA VAL A 73 -10.52 -2.14 6.91
C VAL A 73 -10.19 -3.26 7.89
N MET A 74 -8.94 -3.71 7.98
CA MET A 74 -8.54 -4.79 8.90
C MET A 74 -8.75 -4.44 10.38
N ALA A 75 -8.89 -3.14 10.70
CA ALA A 75 -9.26 -2.67 12.03
C ALA A 75 -10.71 -3.03 12.45
N ILE A 76 -11.59 -3.44 11.53
CA ILE A 76 -12.93 -3.95 11.86
C ILE A 76 -12.82 -5.18 12.78
N ARG A 77 -13.74 -5.31 13.75
CA ARG A 77 -13.81 -6.50 14.63
C ARG A 77 -14.02 -7.77 13.79
N THR A 78 -13.31 -8.84 14.14
CA THR A 78 -13.26 -10.10 13.38
C THR A 78 -14.66 -10.62 13.03
N GLU A 79 -15.55 -10.72 14.01
CA GLU A 79 -16.94 -11.18 13.82
C GLU A 79 -17.72 -10.35 12.78
N MET A 80 -17.51 -9.03 12.77
CA MET A 80 -18.19 -8.14 11.83
C MET A 80 -17.61 -8.26 10.43
N LEU A 81 -16.29 -8.35 10.31
CA LEU A 81 -15.63 -8.52 9.02
C LEU A 81 -16.03 -9.85 8.36
N ILE A 82 -16.13 -10.94 9.14
CA ILE A 82 -16.62 -12.24 8.66
C ILE A 82 -18.06 -12.11 8.12
N LYS A 83 -18.97 -11.46 8.84
CA LYS A 83 -20.35 -11.22 8.36
C LYS A 83 -20.39 -10.46 7.03
N ILE A 84 -19.50 -9.48 6.84
CA ILE A 84 -19.39 -8.73 5.58
C ILE A 84 -18.89 -9.64 4.44
N LEU A 85 -17.84 -10.42 4.70
CA LEU A 85 -17.28 -11.36 3.71
C LEU A 85 -18.30 -12.45 3.32
N ASP A 86 -18.98 -13.03 4.30
CA ASP A 86 -20.05 -14.01 4.06
C ASP A 86 -21.18 -13.42 3.23
N LYS A 87 -21.60 -12.18 3.54
CA LYS A 87 -22.61 -11.48 2.76
C LYS A 87 -22.16 -11.29 1.32
N ILE A 88 -20.91 -10.91 1.08
CA ILE A 88 -20.33 -10.79 -0.27
C ILE A 88 -20.34 -12.14 -0.98
N LYS A 89 -19.81 -13.21 -0.37
CA LYS A 89 -19.76 -14.56 -0.97
C LYS A 89 -21.14 -15.11 -1.30
N HIS A 90 -22.13 -14.84 -0.45
CA HIS A 90 -23.52 -15.25 -0.70
C HIS A 90 -24.15 -14.47 -1.86
N THR A 91 -23.88 -13.16 -1.93
CA THR A 91 -24.46 -12.27 -2.96
C THR A 91 -23.78 -12.46 -4.32
N PHE A 92 -22.48 -12.75 -4.33
CA PHE A 92 -21.65 -12.93 -5.52
C PHE A 92 -20.96 -14.30 -5.45
N PRO A 93 -21.67 -15.42 -5.71
CA PRO A 93 -21.05 -16.74 -5.70
C PRO A 93 -19.92 -16.90 -6.73
N GLU A 94 -19.90 -16.06 -7.77
CA GLU A 94 -18.85 -15.99 -8.80
C GLU A 94 -17.55 -15.28 -8.35
N ILE A 95 -17.54 -14.63 -7.19
CA ILE A 95 -16.42 -13.80 -6.73
C ILE A 95 -15.14 -14.65 -6.59
N LYS A 96 -14.04 -14.15 -7.16
CA LYS A 96 -12.73 -14.81 -7.16
C LYS A 96 -11.73 -14.13 -6.24
N ASN A 97 -11.88 -12.83 -6.00
CA ASN A 97 -10.95 -12.03 -5.22
C ASN A 97 -11.72 -11.05 -4.32
N ILE A 98 -11.48 -11.13 -3.01
CA ILE A 98 -11.87 -10.07 -2.07
C ILE A 98 -10.59 -9.49 -1.46
N ALA A 99 -10.44 -8.19 -1.57
CA ALA A 99 -9.24 -7.48 -1.17
C ALA A 99 -9.59 -6.29 -0.28
N LEU A 100 -8.66 -5.85 0.57
CA LEU A 100 -8.89 -4.72 1.47
C LEU A 100 -7.62 -3.92 1.79
N TYR A 101 -7.79 -2.70 2.32
CA TYR A 101 -6.71 -1.94 2.97
C TYR A 101 -6.46 -2.38 4.41
N ALA A 102 -5.19 -2.56 4.77
CA ALA A 102 -4.75 -2.91 6.13
C ALA A 102 -3.46 -2.17 6.50
N GLY A 103 -3.14 -2.13 7.80
CA GLY A 103 -1.78 -1.86 8.28
C GLY A 103 -1.16 -3.12 8.88
N PHE A 104 0.18 -3.20 8.91
CA PHE A 104 0.85 -4.34 9.52
C PHE A 104 0.54 -4.51 11.01
N ASN A 105 0.30 -3.39 11.72
CA ASN A 105 -0.15 -3.41 13.10
C ASN A 105 -1.53 -4.07 13.29
N ASP A 106 -2.39 -4.10 12.26
CA ASP A 106 -3.75 -4.64 12.39
C ASP A 106 -3.78 -6.16 12.41
N PHE A 107 -2.84 -6.82 11.72
CA PHE A 107 -2.67 -8.27 11.85
C PHE A 107 -2.33 -8.64 13.30
N ARG A 108 -1.48 -7.85 13.96
CA ARG A 108 -1.05 -8.08 15.36
C ARG A 108 -2.14 -7.82 16.40
N ARG A 109 -3.21 -7.09 16.02
CA ARG A 109 -4.37 -6.84 16.88
C ARG A 109 -5.36 -8.00 16.88
N LYS A 110 -5.11 -9.03 16.07
CA LYS A 110 -5.91 -10.25 15.96
C LYS A 110 -5.03 -11.45 16.28
N SER A 111 -5.62 -12.52 16.78
CA SER A 111 -4.93 -13.81 16.82
C SER A 111 -4.81 -14.41 15.42
N VAL A 112 -3.84 -15.31 15.22
CA VAL A 112 -3.73 -16.04 13.95
C VAL A 112 -4.99 -16.88 13.67
N ALA A 113 -5.66 -17.40 14.72
CA ALA A 113 -6.93 -18.11 14.56
C ALA A 113 -8.00 -17.22 13.94
N GLU A 114 -8.17 -15.99 14.45
CA GLU A 114 -9.10 -15.01 13.87
C GLU A 114 -8.73 -14.64 12.42
N LEU A 115 -7.44 -14.49 12.12
CA LEU A 115 -6.99 -14.25 10.75
C LEU A 115 -7.31 -15.42 9.81
N LYS A 116 -7.18 -16.67 10.28
CA LYS A 116 -7.59 -17.88 9.54
C LYS A 116 -9.10 -17.94 9.31
N GLU A 117 -9.90 -17.49 10.28
CA GLU A 117 -11.36 -17.36 10.11
C GLU A 117 -11.69 -16.30 9.05
N ILE A 118 -11.05 -15.13 9.09
CA ILE A 118 -11.20 -14.08 8.07
C ILE A 118 -10.80 -14.60 6.68
N LYS A 119 -9.68 -15.33 6.57
CA LYS A 119 -9.27 -15.98 5.32
C LYS A 119 -10.34 -16.96 4.83
N SER A 120 -10.85 -17.81 5.72
CA SER A 120 -11.86 -18.82 5.38
C SER A 120 -13.19 -18.22 4.95
N ALA A 121 -13.56 -17.06 5.51
CA ALA A 121 -14.75 -16.30 5.10
C ALA A 121 -14.61 -15.67 3.70
N GLY A 122 -13.38 -15.60 3.15
CA GLY A 122 -13.14 -15.27 1.75
C GLY A 122 -12.19 -14.11 1.49
N LEU A 123 -11.47 -13.58 2.50
CA LEU A 123 -10.45 -12.56 2.26
C LEU A 123 -9.27 -13.15 1.48
N ASP A 124 -8.84 -12.53 0.39
CA ASP A 124 -7.73 -13.02 -0.43
C ASP A 124 -6.42 -12.28 -0.24
N ILE A 125 -6.46 -10.95 -0.26
CA ILE A 125 -5.26 -10.11 -0.22
C ILE A 125 -5.49 -8.84 0.60
N ALA A 126 -4.47 -8.45 1.36
CA ALA A 126 -4.43 -7.22 2.13
C ALA A 126 -3.36 -6.27 1.58
N TYR A 127 -3.78 -5.05 1.23
CA TYR A 127 -2.92 -3.98 0.76
C TYR A 127 -2.41 -3.20 1.97
N SER A 128 -1.12 -3.33 2.26
CA SER A 128 -0.50 -2.85 3.49
C SER A 128 0.58 -1.81 3.23
N GLY A 129 0.37 -0.59 3.74
CA GLY A 129 1.35 0.48 3.64
C GLY A 129 2.54 0.25 4.57
N LEU A 130 3.69 -0.09 3.99
CA LEU A 130 4.99 -0.12 4.68
C LEU A 130 5.59 1.30 4.75
N GLU A 131 5.46 2.07 3.68
CA GLU A 131 6.01 3.42 3.42
C GLU A 131 7.55 3.48 3.38
N SER A 132 8.23 2.91 4.39
CA SER A 132 9.68 2.85 4.53
C SER A 132 10.08 1.68 5.43
N GLY A 133 11.28 1.14 5.25
CA GLY A 133 11.91 0.26 6.24
C GLY A 133 12.89 0.96 7.17
N ASP A 134 13.20 2.24 6.95
CA ASP A 134 14.13 3.02 7.78
C ASP A 134 13.42 3.51 9.06
N PRO A 135 13.88 3.12 10.26
CA PRO A 135 13.23 3.50 11.51
C PRO A 135 13.17 5.02 11.72
N ILE A 136 14.17 5.78 11.26
CA ILE A 136 14.20 7.24 11.39
C ILE A 136 13.15 7.87 10.47
N VAL A 137 12.98 7.34 9.26
CA VAL A 137 11.94 7.81 8.33
C VAL A 137 10.56 7.47 8.87
N LEU A 138 10.34 6.24 9.35
CA LEU A 138 9.07 5.80 9.94
C LEU A 138 8.66 6.65 11.16
N GLU A 139 9.61 7.04 12.00
CA GLU A 139 9.39 7.94 13.12
C GLU A 139 9.05 9.36 12.65
N ARG A 140 9.88 9.95 11.77
CA ARG A 140 9.65 11.30 11.20
C ARG A 140 8.27 11.41 10.57
N ILE A 141 7.86 10.40 9.81
CA ILE A 141 6.54 10.42 9.14
C ILE A 141 5.39 10.03 10.06
N GLN A 142 5.62 9.70 11.33
CA GLN A 142 4.60 9.25 12.27
C GLN A 142 3.76 8.05 11.76
N LYS A 143 4.43 7.07 11.13
CA LYS A 143 3.76 5.84 10.68
C LYS A 143 3.25 4.99 11.84
N ARG A 144 3.84 5.18 13.04
CA ARG A 144 3.54 4.44 14.29
C ARG A 144 3.68 2.93 14.10
N MET A 145 4.72 2.52 13.39
CA MET A 145 5.06 1.13 13.10
C MET A 145 6.56 0.97 13.23
N THR A 146 7.01 -0.06 13.93
CA THR A 146 8.42 -0.44 13.94
C THR A 146 8.68 -1.55 12.93
N ARG A 147 9.95 -1.82 12.68
CA ARG A 147 10.39 -2.94 11.85
C ARG A 147 9.85 -4.27 12.36
N GLU A 148 9.90 -4.49 13.67
CA GLU A 148 9.45 -5.71 14.34
C GLU A 148 7.94 -5.89 14.19
N HIS A 149 7.18 -4.81 14.28
CA HIS A 149 5.73 -4.86 14.03
C HIS A 149 5.42 -5.29 12.59
N ALA A 150 6.17 -4.80 11.61
CA ALA A 150 5.98 -5.20 10.21
C ALA A 150 6.31 -6.68 9.99
N ILE A 151 7.41 -7.16 10.58
CA ILE A 151 7.83 -8.57 10.52
C ILE A 151 6.78 -9.49 11.17
N GLU A 152 6.35 -9.16 12.38
CA GLU A 152 5.35 -9.95 13.12
C GLU A 152 4.01 -9.98 12.38
N GLY A 153 3.52 -8.82 11.93
CA GLY A 153 2.26 -8.73 11.20
C GLY A 153 2.29 -9.51 9.88
N MET A 154 3.39 -9.45 9.14
CA MET A 154 3.57 -10.22 7.91
C MET A 154 3.64 -11.73 8.16
N ALA A 155 4.32 -12.16 9.22
CA ALA A 155 4.39 -13.57 9.61
C ALA A 155 2.99 -14.12 9.96
N MET A 156 2.19 -13.34 10.69
CA MET A 156 0.81 -13.72 11.03
C MET A 156 -0.10 -13.80 9.79
N ALA A 157 -0.01 -12.83 8.87
CA ALA A 157 -0.76 -12.86 7.63
C ALA A 157 -0.42 -14.10 6.79
N ARG A 158 0.88 -14.42 6.68
CA ARG A 158 1.38 -15.62 5.98
C ARG A 158 0.87 -16.90 6.64
N GLU A 159 0.95 -17.02 7.97
CA GLU A 159 0.45 -18.20 8.68
C GLU A 159 -1.06 -18.38 8.49
N ALA A 160 -1.80 -17.28 8.37
CA ALA A 160 -3.23 -17.31 8.08
C ALA A 160 -3.58 -17.59 6.61
N GLY A 161 -2.60 -17.57 5.70
CA GLY A 161 -2.83 -17.72 4.27
C GLY A 161 -3.45 -16.49 3.59
N ILE A 162 -3.32 -15.31 4.20
CA ILE A 162 -3.74 -14.03 3.61
C ILE A 162 -2.56 -13.47 2.82
N ARG A 163 -2.74 -13.25 1.52
CA ARG A 163 -1.70 -12.63 0.69
C ARG A 163 -1.51 -11.18 1.09
N VAL A 164 -0.29 -10.66 1.00
CA VAL A 164 0.01 -9.28 1.33
C VAL A 164 0.69 -8.59 0.16
N LEU A 165 0.14 -7.43 -0.19
CA LEU A 165 0.86 -6.44 -0.99
C LEU A 165 1.45 -5.39 -0.05
N ALA A 166 2.78 -5.20 -0.10
CA ALA A 166 3.47 -4.17 0.65
C ALA A 166 3.78 -2.95 -0.22
N SER A 167 3.24 -1.78 0.11
CA SER A 167 3.54 -0.54 -0.61
C SER A 167 4.56 0.31 0.15
N PHE A 168 5.49 0.93 -0.57
CA PHE A 168 6.49 1.83 0.01
C PHE A 168 6.82 2.97 -0.96
N ILE A 169 7.48 4.02 -0.46
CA ILE A 169 7.64 5.26 -1.20
C ILE A 169 9.13 5.55 -1.39
N PHE A 170 9.63 5.49 -2.62
CA PHE A 170 10.96 5.98 -2.96
C PHE A 170 11.07 7.48 -2.69
N GLY A 171 12.18 7.91 -2.11
CA GLY A 171 12.45 9.30 -1.79
C GLY A 171 11.86 9.80 -0.48
N LEU A 172 11.13 8.97 0.26
CA LEU A 172 10.52 9.37 1.53
C LEU A 172 11.56 9.73 2.60
N GLY A 173 12.79 9.23 2.47
CA GLY A 173 13.93 9.64 3.30
C GLY A 173 14.48 11.03 2.98
N GLY A 174 14.00 11.68 1.93
CA GLY A 174 14.56 12.92 1.40
C GLY A 174 15.98 12.73 0.87
N LYS A 175 16.62 13.84 0.51
CA LYS A 175 18.00 13.85 0.03
C LYS A 175 18.98 13.25 1.04
N GLU A 176 18.77 13.52 2.33
CA GLU A 176 19.67 13.14 3.43
C GLU A 176 19.72 11.63 3.65
N ARG A 177 18.57 10.95 3.60
CA ARG A 177 18.45 9.54 3.99
C ARG A 177 18.13 8.58 2.85
N SER A 178 18.27 9.03 1.60
CA SER A 178 17.92 8.23 0.43
C SER A 178 18.58 6.84 0.44
N GLU A 179 19.89 6.77 0.67
CA GLU A 179 20.63 5.50 0.74
C GLU A 179 20.15 4.62 1.92
N ALA A 180 20.06 5.19 3.12
CA ALA A 180 19.60 4.45 4.31
C ALA A 180 18.17 3.91 4.13
N HIS A 181 17.28 4.71 3.52
CA HIS A 181 15.92 4.33 3.19
C HIS A 181 15.87 3.13 2.25
N ALA A 182 16.65 3.13 1.16
CA ALA A 182 16.74 1.99 0.24
C ALA A 182 17.27 0.72 0.92
N ILE A 183 18.37 0.84 1.68
CA ILE A 183 18.99 -0.28 2.40
C ILE A 183 17.99 -0.91 3.38
N HIS A 184 17.39 -0.09 4.25
CA HIS A 184 16.53 -0.60 5.31
C HIS A 184 15.21 -1.14 4.78
N THR A 185 14.62 -0.50 3.76
CA THR A 185 13.42 -0.98 3.07
C THR A 185 13.69 -2.32 2.38
N THR A 186 14.76 -2.44 1.61
CA THR A 186 15.12 -3.69 0.91
C THR A 186 15.40 -4.82 1.91
N SER A 187 16.16 -4.52 2.96
CA SER A 187 16.40 -5.47 4.06
C SER A 187 15.12 -5.94 4.72
N LEU A 188 14.14 -5.04 4.92
CA LEU A 188 12.86 -5.40 5.52
C LEU A 188 12.03 -6.30 4.60
N LEU A 189 11.97 -5.95 3.32
CA LEU A 189 11.29 -6.76 2.30
C LEU A 189 11.88 -8.17 2.18
N ASN A 190 13.21 -8.31 2.28
CA ASN A 190 13.86 -9.63 2.27
C ASN A 190 13.46 -10.53 3.46
N ILE A 191 13.16 -9.94 4.62
CA ILE A 191 12.64 -10.67 5.78
C ILE A 191 11.14 -10.96 5.60
N MET A 192 10.39 -9.95 5.13
CA MET A 192 8.95 -10.01 5.03
C MET A 192 8.45 -10.83 3.85
N GLN A 193 9.21 -10.95 2.76
CA GLN A 193 8.86 -11.69 1.53
C GLN A 193 7.36 -11.63 1.19
N PRO A 194 6.80 -10.43 0.92
CA PRO A 194 5.38 -10.27 0.60
C PRO A 194 5.05 -10.86 -0.79
N ASP A 195 3.79 -11.23 -1.02
CA ASP A 195 3.32 -11.78 -2.30
C ASP A 195 3.39 -10.76 -3.44
N ALA A 196 3.31 -9.47 -3.09
CA ALA A 196 3.49 -8.37 -4.03
C ALA A 196 4.10 -7.15 -3.35
N ILE A 197 4.77 -6.31 -4.14
CA ILE A 197 5.22 -4.99 -3.71
C ILE A 197 4.75 -3.90 -4.67
N ALA A 198 4.43 -2.73 -4.12
CA ALA A 198 4.01 -1.57 -4.89
C ALA A 198 4.84 -0.33 -4.51
N PRO A 199 6.04 -0.16 -5.10
CA PRO A 199 6.82 1.05 -4.94
C PRO A 199 6.18 2.24 -5.67
N MET A 200 6.24 3.42 -5.04
CA MET A 200 5.82 4.69 -5.61
C MET A 200 6.91 5.75 -5.38
N ALA A 201 7.18 6.63 -6.33
CA ALA A 201 8.01 7.79 -6.07
C ALA A 201 7.24 8.82 -5.22
N LEU A 202 7.95 9.51 -4.33
CA LEU A 202 7.40 10.54 -3.46
C LEU A 202 6.68 11.62 -4.27
N ALA A 203 5.43 11.86 -3.91
CA ALA A 203 4.66 13.03 -4.33
C ALA A 203 4.23 13.84 -3.12
N ILE A 204 4.61 15.12 -3.09
CA ILE A 204 4.20 16.04 -2.02
C ILE A 204 2.72 16.33 -2.15
N GLN A 205 1.99 16.11 -1.05
CA GLN A 205 0.57 16.37 -1.00
C GLN A 205 0.25 17.77 -0.47
N PRO A 206 -0.62 18.52 -1.18
CA PRO A 206 -1.08 19.82 -0.71
C PRO A 206 -1.72 19.72 0.69
N GLY A 207 -1.33 20.62 1.58
CA GLY A 207 -1.81 20.68 2.95
C GLY A 207 -1.14 19.70 3.92
N SER A 208 -0.25 18.83 3.45
CA SER A 208 0.48 17.90 4.32
C SER A 208 1.50 18.62 5.20
N ILE A 209 1.89 17.99 6.30
CA ILE A 209 2.99 18.51 7.15
C ILE A 209 4.30 18.49 6.34
N LEU A 210 4.52 17.45 5.54
CA LEU A 210 5.69 17.30 4.69
C LEU A 210 5.80 18.44 3.66
N GLU A 211 4.69 18.91 3.08
CA GLU A 211 4.69 20.09 2.20
C GLU A 211 5.25 21.32 2.93
N GLN A 212 4.82 21.54 4.17
CA GLN A 212 5.28 22.68 4.97
C GLN A 212 6.75 22.54 5.36
N GLU A 213 7.22 21.32 5.67
CA GLU A 213 8.64 21.02 5.93
C GLU A 213 9.50 21.31 4.69
N VAL A 214 9.02 20.96 3.49
CA VAL A 214 9.68 21.31 2.22
C VAL A 214 9.76 22.84 2.04
N GLN A 215 8.65 23.55 2.27
CA GLN A 215 8.61 25.01 2.15
C GLN A 215 9.53 25.72 3.15
N ARG A 216 9.68 25.16 4.37
CA ARG A 216 10.61 25.67 5.40
C ARG A 216 12.07 25.25 5.16
N GLY A 217 12.33 24.35 4.22
CA GLY A 217 13.67 23.80 3.96
C GLY A 217 14.14 22.79 5.01
N GLU A 218 13.23 22.26 5.83
CA GLU A 218 13.49 21.22 6.83
C GLU A 218 13.54 19.83 6.19
N PHE A 219 12.75 19.61 5.14
CA PHE A 219 12.81 18.43 4.29
C PHE A 219 13.34 18.81 2.91
N ILE A 220 14.51 18.30 2.55
CA ILE A 220 15.08 18.51 1.21
C ILE A 220 14.66 17.35 0.31
N LEU A 221 13.93 17.67 -0.76
CA LEU A 221 13.51 16.69 -1.76
C LEU A 221 14.72 15.94 -2.35
N PRO A 222 14.59 14.62 -2.60
CA PRO A 222 15.62 13.88 -3.30
C PRO A 222 15.72 14.33 -4.76
N THR A 223 16.85 14.04 -5.41
CA THR A 223 16.95 14.21 -6.86
C THR A 223 16.27 13.04 -7.60
N PRO A 224 15.89 13.19 -8.88
CA PRO A 224 15.42 12.06 -9.68
C PRO A 224 16.45 10.93 -9.80
N LEU A 225 17.75 11.29 -9.80
CA LEU A 225 18.82 10.29 -9.77
C LEU A 225 18.79 9.47 -8.47
N GLN A 226 18.60 10.11 -7.32
CA GLN A 226 18.50 9.40 -6.04
C GLN A 226 17.30 8.43 -6.03
N ILE A 227 16.15 8.81 -6.57
CA ILE A 227 14.99 7.90 -6.69
C ILE A 227 15.35 6.66 -7.52
N LEU A 228 16.00 6.86 -8.68
CA LEU A 228 16.46 5.74 -9.52
C LEU A 228 17.54 4.90 -8.83
N GLU A 229 18.41 5.50 -8.03
CA GLU A 229 19.42 4.80 -7.23
C GLU A 229 18.79 3.96 -6.11
N GLU A 230 17.72 4.44 -5.46
CA GLU A 230 16.95 3.65 -4.49
C GLU A 230 16.28 2.44 -5.17
N GLU A 231 15.66 2.65 -6.34
CA GLU A 231 15.04 1.58 -7.12
C GLU A 231 16.09 0.58 -7.64
N LYS A 232 17.24 1.07 -8.12
CA LYS A 232 18.38 0.23 -8.51
C LYS A 232 18.86 -0.62 -7.35
N TYR A 233 19.10 -0.01 -6.19
CA TYR A 233 19.56 -0.72 -5.00
C TYR A 233 18.59 -1.83 -4.61
N LEU A 234 17.29 -1.55 -4.62
CA LEU A 234 16.26 -2.56 -4.38
C LEU A 234 16.40 -3.72 -5.37
N LEU A 235 16.44 -3.46 -6.67
CA LEU A 235 16.50 -4.50 -7.70
C LEU A 235 17.77 -5.36 -7.63
N GLU A 236 18.90 -4.77 -7.24
CA GLU A 236 20.18 -5.47 -7.05
C GLU A 236 20.20 -6.33 -5.79
N ASN A 237 19.48 -5.94 -4.72
CA ASN A 237 19.61 -6.52 -3.39
C ASN A 237 18.36 -7.25 -2.85
N LEU A 238 17.23 -7.18 -3.56
CA LEU A 238 16.04 -7.94 -3.23
C LEU A 238 16.30 -9.42 -3.53
N GLN A 239 16.13 -10.29 -2.53
CA GLN A 239 16.36 -11.73 -2.63
C GLN A 239 15.35 -12.42 -3.56
N ASP A 240 15.68 -13.64 -3.97
CA ASP A 240 14.82 -14.46 -4.84
C ASP A 240 13.67 -15.05 -4.01
N PHE A 241 12.50 -14.44 -4.08
CA PHE A 241 11.23 -14.99 -3.60
C PHE A 241 10.10 -14.63 -4.57
N ASP A 242 9.07 -15.47 -4.64
CA ASP A 242 7.92 -15.24 -5.52
C ASP A 242 7.19 -13.96 -5.12
N CYS A 243 7.30 -12.93 -5.95
CA CYS A 243 6.73 -11.62 -5.68
C CYS A 243 6.34 -10.91 -6.97
N TYR A 244 5.16 -10.31 -7.00
CA TYR A 244 4.80 -9.43 -8.10
C TYR A 244 5.24 -7.99 -7.82
N TYR A 245 6.02 -7.39 -8.72
CA TYR A 245 6.44 -5.99 -8.67
C TYR A 245 5.44 -5.10 -9.39
N TRP A 246 4.76 -4.21 -8.66
CA TRP A 246 3.85 -3.17 -9.17
C TRP A 246 4.52 -1.80 -9.10
N GLY A 247 5.59 -1.60 -9.85
CA GLY A 247 6.29 -0.30 -9.94
C GLY A 247 5.84 0.54 -11.13
N ASP A 248 4.63 0.34 -11.63
CA ASP A 248 4.05 1.08 -12.76
C ASP A 248 3.12 2.22 -12.31
N HIS A 249 3.25 2.67 -11.06
CA HIS A 249 2.53 3.85 -10.58
C HIS A 249 2.92 5.09 -11.39
N GLY A 250 1.95 5.98 -11.65
CA GLY A 250 2.14 7.14 -12.54
C GLY A 250 3.20 8.15 -12.09
N ASN A 251 3.62 8.10 -10.82
CA ASN A 251 4.68 8.96 -10.29
C ASN A 251 6.09 8.37 -10.46
N ASN A 252 6.21 7.09 -10.81
CA ASN A 252 7.51 6.45 -10.95
C ASN A 252 8.22 6.94 -12.22
N ILE A 253 9.53 7.19 -12.10
CA ILE A 253 10.36 7.65 -13.22
C ILE A 253 10.51 6.53 -14.26
N SER A 254 10.64 5.29 -13.79
CA SER A 254 10.82 4.09 -14.61
C SER A 254 9.65 3.12 -14.39
N PRO A 255 8.49 3.32 -15.04
CA PRO A 255 7.32 2.49 -14.80
C PRO A 255 7.54 1.05 -15.28
N MET A 256 7.57 0.10 -14.34
CA MET A 256 7.84 -1.31 -14.60
C MET A 256 6.93 -2.20 -13.76
N ARG A 257 6.47 -3.32 -14.32
CA ARG A 257 5.76 -4.34 -13.55
C ARG A 257 6.02 -5.75 -14.04
N GLY A 258 5.92 -6.73 -13.15
CA GLY A 258 6.06 -8.13 -13.50
C GLY A 258 6.50 -9.01 -12.35
N VAL A 259 6.68 -10.30 -12.65
CA VAL A 259 7.05 -11.31 -11.64
C VAL A 259 8.55 -11.22 -11.36
N PHE A 260 8.89 -11.11 -10.08
CA PHE A 260 10.25 -11.13 -9.56
C PHE A 260 10.53 -12.52 -8.96
N PRO A 261 11.74 -13.09 -9.13
CA PRO A 261 12.96 -12.48 -9.69
C PRO A 261 13.10 -12.55 -11.22
N GLN A 262 12.14 -13.12 -11.95
CA GLN A 262 12.26 -13.39 -13.39
C GLN A 262 12.53 -12.12 -14.21
N GLN A 263 11.94 -10.99 -13.82
CA GLN A 263 12.12 -9.70 -14.49
C GLN A 263 13.32 -8.88 -14.01
N ARG A 264 14.11 -9.35 -13.02
CA ARG A 264 15.19 -8.56 -12.41
C ARG A 264 16.17 -8.00 -13.44
N ALA A 265 16.64 -8.82 -14.37
CA ALA A 265 17.60 -8.40 -15.39
C ALA A 265 17.02 -7.31 -16.29
N SER A 266 15.80 -7.50 -16.79
CA SER A 266 15.13 -6.50 -17.63
C SER A 266 14.87 -5.19 -16.90
N PHE A 267 14.53 -5.23 -15.61
CA PHE A 267 14.30 -4.02 -14.82
C PHE A 267 15.61 -3.29 -14.53
N LEU A 268 16.69 -4.02 -14.25
CA LEU A 268 18.02 -3.41 -14.07
C LEU A 268 18.53 -2.76 -15.36
N ASP A 269 18.30 -3.38 -16.51
CA ASP A 269 18.68 -2.80 -17.81
C ASP A 269 17.93 -1.48 -18.06
N GLU A 270 16.62 -1.45 -17.80
CA GLU A 270 15.80 -0.23 -17.91
C GLU A 270 16.30 0.85 -16.93
N ILE A 271 16.50 0.53 -15.66
CA ILE A 271 16.98 1.49 -14.65
C ILE A 271 18.36 2.04 -14.99
N ASN A 272 19.28 1.19 -15.44
CA ASN A 272 20.60 1.64 -15.87
C ASN A 272 20.51 2.55 -17.11
N SER A 273 19.59 2.26 -18.04
CA SER A 273 19.31 3.13 -19.19
C SER A 273 18.75 4.48 -18.77
N GLN A 274 17.79 4.51 -17.84
CA GLN A 274 17.20 5.73 -17.29
C GLN A 274 18.26 6.59 -16.59
N ILE A 275 19.10 5.98 -15.76
CA ILE A 275 20.21 6.68 -15.08
C ILE A 275 21.17 7.30 -16.09
N ALA A 276 21.55 6.56 -17.13
CA ALA A 276 22.54 7.00 -18.11
C ALA A 276 22.02 8.07 -19.09
N HIS A 277 20.74 7.98 -19.49
CA HIS A 277 20.25 8.73 -20.65
C HIS A 277 19.08 9.68 -20.35
N ASN A 278 18.30 9.47 -19.29
CA ASN A 278 17.13 10.30 -19.03
C ASN A 278 17.56 11.70 -18.56
N PRO A 279 17.21 12.79 -19.29
CA PRO A 279 17.59 14.14 -18.89
C PRO A 279 17.09 14.56 -17.50
N ILE A 280 16.05 13.90 -16.97
CA ILE A 280 15.51 14.17 -15.64
C ILE A 280 16.54 13.97 -14.53
N THR A 281 17.54 13.09 -14.74
CA THR A 281 18.61 12.82 -13.77
C THR A 281 19.53 14.01 -13.52
N LYS A 282 19.50 15.01 -14.42
CA LYS A 282 20.26 16.27 -14.29
C LYS A 282 19.54 17.30 -13.41
N GLN A 283 18.31 17.03 -12.97
CA GLN A 283 17.56 17.94 -12.11
C GLN A 283 18.01 17.82 -10.65
N ASN A 284 18.00 18.95 -9.94
CA ASN A 284 18.47 19.02 -8.55
C ASN A 284 17.41 18.60 -7.51
N VAL A 285 16.15 18.45 -7.92
CA VAL A 285 15.02 18.02 -7.09
C VAL A 285 14.00 17.29 -7.97
N ILE A 286 13.31 16.29 -7.41
CA ILE A 286 12.21 15.61 -8.10
C ILE A 286 11.01 16.56 -8.29
N GLN A 287 10.36 16.45 -9.45
CA GLN A 287 9.05 17.05 -9.67
C GLN A 287 7.97 16.18 -9.02
N THR A 288 7.11 16.79 -8.23
CA THR A 288 6.05 16.07 -7.52
C THR A 288 4.69 16.50 -8.03
N PHE A 289 3.80 15.52 -8.22
CA PHE A 289 2.44 15.73 -8.69
C PHE A 289 1.48 15.11 -7.66
N ALA A 290 0.62 15.94 -7.09
CA ALA A 290 -0.42 15.48 -6.17
C ALA A 290 -1.33 14.45 -6.88
N TRP A 291 -1.83 13.48 -6.12
CA TRP A 291 -2.70 12.41 -6.63
C TRP A 291 -4.18 12.75 -6.50
#